data_AF-A0A2W7GK39-F1
#
_entry.id   AF-A0A2W7GK39-F1
#
_cell.length_a   1.000
_cell.length_b   1.000
_cell.length_c   1.000
_cell.angle_alpha   90.00
_cell.angle_beta   90.00
_cell.angle_gamma   90.00
#
_symmetry.space_group_name_H-M   'P 1'
#
loop_
_entity.id
_entity.type
_entity.pdbx_description
1 polymer ?
#
loop_
_entity_poly.entity_id
_entity_poly.type
_entity_poly.pdbx_seq_one_letter_code
_entity_poly.pdbx_strand_id
1 'polypeptide(L)'
;MKKSLAFLIAATSVATITTPILAISCKDKESKEKKEFKKEITKLETLIKTEGKLKDETKVALEKIASDARKQLSELKTPDEFRKATEELKKKIDEVKKENNENNPVTPTPVTPTPVTP
;
A
#
# COMPACT_ATOMS: atom_id res chain seq x y z
N MET A 1 0.57 62.92 -33.97
CA MET A 1 1.03 61.54 -33.75
C MET A 1 1.52 61.45 -32.31
N LYS A 2 0.70 60.91 -31.40
CA LYS A 2 0.97 60.92 -29.95
C LYS A 2 1.05 59.47 -29.44
N LYS A 3 2.23 59.15 -28.87
CA LYS A 3 2.48 58.26 -27.71
C LYS A 3 2.08 56.78 -27.83
N SER A 4 3.06 55.88 -27.81
CA SER A 4 3.44 55.20 -26.56
C SER A 4 4.56 54.18 -26.81
N LEU A 5 5.77 54.54 -26.39
CA LEU A 5 6.88 53.63 -26.12
C LEU A 5 6.75 53.25 -24.64
N ALA A 6 5.86 52.31 -24.30
CA ALA A 6 5.73 51.78 -22.94
C ALA A 6 4.81 50.55 -22.89
N PHE A 7 5.34 49.37 -23.19
CA PHE A 7 5.15 48.23 -22.28
C PHE A 7 6.32 47.26 -22.44
N LEU A 8 7.43 47.72 -21.88
CA LEU A 8 8.54 46.88 -21.45
C LEU A 8 8.00 45.69 -20.63
N ILE A 9 8.55 44.51 -20.92
CA ILE A 9 8.80 43.45 -19.94
C ILE A 9 7.52 42.80 -19.37
N ALA A 10 6.98 41.83 -20.11
CA ALA A 10 6.46 40.62 -19.48
C ALA A 10 7.62 39.60 -19.47
N ALA A 11 8.62 39.80 -18.61
CA ALA A 11 8.66 39.14 -17.31
C ALA A 11 8.45 37.63 -17.46
N THR A 12 9.57 36.97 -17.73
CA THR A 12 9.83 35.56 -17.41
C THR A 12 9.23 35.21 -16.06
N SER A 13 8.19 34.38 -16.05
CA SER A 13 7.76 33.69 -14.85
C SER A 13 7.25 32.32 -15.24
N VAL A 14 8.22 31.40 -15.22
CA VAL A 14 8.08 29.97 -14.94
C VAL A 14 7.23 29.23 -15.96
N ALA A 15 7.90 28.40 -16.76
CA ALA A 15 7.31 27.20 -17.32
C ALA A 15 6.42 26.58 -16.24
N THR A 16 5.11 26.83 -16.32
CA THR A 16 4.13 26.09 -15.56
C THR A 16 4.40 24.67 -15.97
N ILE A 17 5.01 23.94 -15.04
CA ILE A 17 5.40 22.57 -15.24
C ILE A 17 4.13 21.92 -15.75
N THR A 18 4.23 21.54 -17.02
CA THR A 18 3.35 20.65 -17.72
C THR A 18 2.94 19.52 -16.78
N THR A 19 1.85 19.71 -16.07
CA THR A 19 1.04 18.61 -15.57
C THR A 19 -0.32 18.55 -16.30
N PRO A 20 -0.40 18.63 -17.64
CA PRO A 20 -0.88 17.45 -18.32
C PRO A 20 0.32 16.51 -18.29
N ILE A 21 0.35 15.49 -17.44
CA ILE A 21 -0.16 14.19 -17.84
C ILE A 21 -0.23 13.34 -16.56
N LEU A 22 -1.40 13.30 -15.94
CA LEU A 22 -1.84 12.13 -15.17
C LEU A 22 -2.84 11.29 -15.98
N ALA A 23 -2.96 11.55 -17.28
CA ALA A 23 -3.96 10.93 -18.16
C ALA A 23 -3.42 10.25 -19.42
N ILE A 24 -2.10 10.08 -19.57
CA ILE A 24 -1.52 9.17 -20.59
C ILE A 24 -1.07 7.92 -19.86
N SER A 25 -2.00 7.02 -19.58
CA SER A 25 -1.87 5.60 -19.97
C SER A 25 -3.09 4.82 -19.48
N CYS A 26 -4.25 5.12 -20.08
CA CYS A 26 -5.36 4.17 -20.16
C CYS A 26 -5.60 3.82 -21.63
N LYS A 27 -4.51 3.45 -22.34
CA LYS A 27 -4.56 2.75 -23.62
C LYS A 27 -4.40 1.24 -23.48
N ASP A 28 -4.62 0.72 -22.28
CA ASP A 28 -4.84 -0.71 -22.05
C ASP A 28 -6.24 -0.87 -21.49
N LYS A 29 -6.98 -1.84 -22.05
CA LYS A 29 -8.28 -2.32 -21.57
C LYS A 29 -8.12 -3.02 -20.21
N GLU A 30 -7.45 -2.38 -19.27
CA GLU A 30 -7.16 -2.90 -17.94
C GLU A 30 -7.96 -2.06 -16.94
N SER A 31 -8.92 -2.70 -16.28
CA SER A 31 -9.81 -2.04 -15.32
C SER A 31 -9.03 -1.39 -14.19
N LYS A 32 -9.53 -0.27 -13.69
CA LYS A 32 -8.88 0.52 -12.61
C LYS A 32 -8.58 -0.36 -11.39
N GLU A 33 -9.50 -1.26 -11.08
CA GLU A 33 -9.45 -2.23 -10.00
C GLU A 33 -8.29 -3.21 -10.15
N LYS A 34 -8.02 -3.69 -11.37
CA LYS A 34 -6.88 -4.58 -11.65
C LYS A 34 -5.54 -3.86 -11.45
N LYS A 35 -5.45 -2.60 -11.89
CA LYS A 35 -4.25 -1.76 -11.67
C LYS A 35 -4.02 -1.51 -10.18
N GLU A 36 -5.09 -1.23 -9.44
CA GLU A 36 -5.02 -1.02 -7.99
C GLU A 36 -4.58 -2.30 -7.26
N PHE A 37 -5.16 -3.45 -7.60
CA PHE A 37 -4.76 -4.74 -7.06
C PHE A 37 -3.28 -5.04 -7.32
N LYS A 38 -2.81 -4.84 -8.56
CA LYS A 38 -1.39 -5.00 -8.93
C LYS A 38 -0.47 -4.07 -8.14
N LYS A 39 -0.89 -2.82 -7.92
CA LYS A 39 -0.12 -1.84 -7.15
C LYS A 39 0.00 -2.28 -5.68
N GLU A 40 -1.07 -2.81 -5.11
CA GLU A 40 -1.10 -3.28 -3.72
C GLU A 40 -0.22 -4.52 -3.52
N ILE A 41 -0.25 -5.48 -4.45
CA ILE A 41 0.68 -6.62 -4.48
C ILE A 41 2.14 -6.13 -4.53
N THR A 42 2.44 -5.18 -5.42
CA THR A 42 3.81 -4.66 -5.57
C THR A 42 4.29 -3.93 -4.31
N LYS A 43 3.41 -3.15 -3.66
CA LYS A 43 3.72 -2.52 -2.37
C LYS A 43 4.03 -3.57 -1.31
N LEU A 44 3.25 -4.65 -1.23
CA LEU A 44 3.48 -5.74 -0.30
C LEU A 44 4.83 -6.43 -0.55
N GLU A 45 5.14 -6.80 -1.80
CA GLU A 45 6.43 -7.39 -2.16
C GLU A 45 7.61 -6.48 -1.84
N THR A 46 7.44 -5.17 -2.06
CA THR A 46 8.46 -4.19 -1.71
C THR A 46 8.65 -4.15 -0.21
N LEU A 47 7.56 -4.06 0.56
CA LEU A 47 7.57 -4.03 2.01
C LEU A 47 8.27 -5.27 2.59
N ILE A 48 7.96 -6.47 2.09
CA ILE A 48 8.64 -7.72 2.47
C ILE A 48 10.16 -7.67 2.20
N LYS A 49 10.59 -7.09 1.08
CA LYS A 49 11.99 -7.01 0.67
C LYS A 49 12.77 -5.92 1.42
N THR A 50 12.13 -4.78 1.69
CA THR A 50 12.77 -3.61 2.30
C THR A 50 12.69 -3.63 3.82
N GLU A 51 11.66 -4.23 4.40
CA GLU A 51 11.40 -4.22 5.83
C GLU A 51 12.14 -5.38 6.50
N GLY A 52 13.45 -5.20 6.71
CA GLY A 52 14.31 -6.18 7.39
C GLY A 52 13.99 -6.40 8.89
N LYS A 53 12.93 -5.77 9.40
CA LYS A 53 12.46 -5.91 10.79
C LYS A 53 11.27 -6.87 10.93
N LEU A 54 10.74 -7.39 9.83
CA LEU A 54 9.68 -8.41 9.90
C LEU A 54 10.26 -9.71 10.45
N LYS A 55 9.54 -10.36 11.38
CA LYS A 55 9.88 -11.71 11.82
C LYS A 55 9.81 -12.68 10.64
N ASP A 56 10.64 -13.70 10.63
CA ASP A 56 10.70 -14.68 9.53
C ASP A 56 9.34 -15.34 9.26
N GLU A 57 8.58 -15.72 10.31
CA GLU A 57 7.22 -16.25 10.16
C GLU A 57 6.26 -15.28 9.47
N THR A 58 6.31 -14.00 9.85
CA THR A 58 5.49 -12.94 9.25
C THR A 58 5.89 -12.72 7.81
N LYS A 59 7.19 -12.76 7.51
CA LYS A 59 7.72 -12.61 6.16
C LYS A 59 7.23 -13.75 5.26
N VAL A 60 7.32 -15.00 5.72
CA VAL A 60 6.82 -16.18 5.01
C VAL A 60 5.31 -16.10 4.78
N ALA A 61 4.53 -15.67 5.79
CA ALA A 61 3.09 -15.49 5.66
C ALA A 61 2.73 -14.39 4.63
N LEU A 62 3.41 -13.24 4.67
CA LEU A 62 3.21 -12.15 3.72
C LEU A 62 3.66 -12.54 2.30
N GLU A 63 4.74 -13.30 2.14
CA GLU A 63 5.19 -13.84 0.84
C GLU A 63 4.17 -14.82 0.25
N LYS A 64 3.55 -15.66 1.08
CA LYS A 64 2.46 -16.54 0.67
C LYS A 64 1.25 -15.73 0.20
N ILE A 65 0.85 -14.71 0.96
CA ILE A 65 -0.24 -13.80 0.59
C ILE A 65 0.05 -13.08 -0.74
N ALA A 66 1.27 -12.57 -0.92
CA ALA A 66 1.68 -11.92 -2.17
C ALA A 66 1.64 -12.89 -3.35
N SER A 67 2.07 -14.14 -3.15
CA SER A 67 2.05 -15.19 -4.17
C SER A 67 0.63 -15.60 -4.56
N ASP A 68 -0.28 -15.74 -3.58
CA ASP A 68 -1.68 -16.04 -3.83
C ASP A 68 -2.36 -14.88 -4.58
N ALA A 69 -2.08 -13.63 -4.19
CA ALA A 69 -2.60 -12.46 -4.87
C ALA A 69 -2.06 -12.33 -6.31
N ARG A 70 -0.79 -12.71 -6.56
CA ARG A 70 -0.22 -12.83 -7.92
C ARG A 70 -0.96 -13.85 -8.77
N LYS A 71 -1.34 -15.00 -8.20
CA LYS A 71 -2.16 -16.01 -8.91
C LYS A 71 -3.54 -15.46 -9.23
N GLN A 72 -4.21 -14.86 -8.24
CA GLN A 72 -5.50 -14.19 -8.43
C GLN A 72 -5.41 -13.11 -9.52
N LEU A 73 -4.30 -12.35 -9.60
CA LEU A 73 -4.13 -11.33 -10.65
C LEU A 73 -4.17 -11.92 -12.08
N SER A 74 -3.73 -13.18 -12.25
CA SER A 74 -3.76 -13.90 -13.53
C SER A 74 -5.07 -14.66 -13.79
N GLU A 75 -5.75 -15.11 -12.74
CA GLU A 75 -6.99 -15.90 -12.83
C GLU A 75 -8.24 -15.04 -12.97
N LEU A 76 -8.31 -13.94 -12.19
CA LEU A 76 -9.45 -13.05 -12.17
C LEU A 76 -9.53 -12.23 -13.47
N LYS A 77 -10.75 -11.97 -13.92
CA LYS A 77 -10.99 -11.29 -15.21
C LYS A 77 -11.88 -10.07 -15.07
N THR A 78 -12.71 -10.02 -14.03
CA THR A 78 -13.69 -8.96 -13.85
C THR A 78 -13.26 -7.92 -12.80
N PRO A 79 -13.66 -6.66 -12.95
CA PRO A 79 -13.38 -5.60 -11.98
C PRO A 79 -13.83 -5.92 -10.55
N ASP A 80 -15.03 -6.50 -10.41
CA ASP A 80 -15.60 -6.86 -9.10
C ASP A 80 -14.78 -7.91 -8.37
N GLU A 81 -14.26 -8.90 -9.10
CA GLU A 81 -13.35 -9.90 -8.55
C GLU A 81 -12.04 -9.25 -8.06
N PHE A 82 -11.45 -8.34 -8.85
CA PHE A 82 -10.26 -7.60 -8.42
C PHE A 82 -10.53 -6.74 -7.19
N ARG A 83 -11.72 -6.12 -7.10
CA ARG A 83 -12.12 -5.33 -5.93
C ARG A 83 -12.20 -6.21 -4.68
N LYS A 84 -12.87 -7.37 -4.77
CA LYS A 84 -12.97 -8.34 -3.68
C LYS A 84 -11.59 -8.88 -3.27
N ALA A 85 -10.75 -9.24 -4.24
CA ALA A 85 -9.40 -9.71 -3.98
C ALA A 85 -8.52 -8.64 -3.32
N THR A 86 -8.69 -7.36 -3.68
CA THR A 86 -7.99 -6.24 -3.03
C THR A 86 -8.38 -6.09 -1.56
N GLU A 87 -9.68 -6.18 -1.26
CA GLU A 87 -10.19 -6.15 0.10
C GLU A 87 -9.67 -7.35 0.92
N GLU A 88 -9.72 -8.56 0.35
CA GLU A 88 -9.16 -9.76 0.98
C GLU A 88 -7.66 -9.64 1.25
N LEU A 89 -6.90 -9.13 0.27
CA LEU A 89 -5.46 -8.92 0.41
C LEU A 89 -5.16 -7.99 1.59
N LYS A 90 -5.85 -6.85 1.68
CA LYS A 90 -5.70 -5.91 2.80
C LYS A 90 -6.07 -6.55 4.13
N LYS A 91 -7.16 -7.31 4.18
CA LYS A 91 -7.60 -8.02 5.38
C LYS A 91 -6.57 -9.04 5.85
N LYS A 92 -6.05 -9.90 4.96
CA LYS A 92 -5.02 -10.89 5.28
C LYS A 92 -3.71 -10.26 5.76
N ILE A 93 -3.32 -9.12 5.17
CA ILE A 93 -2.14 -8.37 5.64
C ILE A 93 -2.37 -7.84 7.07
N ASP A 94 -3.56 -7.31 7.37
CA ASP A 94 -3.91 -6.82 8.71
C ASP A 94 -3.95 -7.95 9.74
N GLU A 95 -4.53 -9.10 9.38
CA GLU A 95 -4.57 -10.31 10.23
C GLU A 95 -3.15 -10.77 10.57
N VAL A 96 -2.25 -10.91 9.59
CA VAL A 96 -0.86 -11.31 9.83
C VAL A 96 -0.10 -10.29 10.69
N LYS A 97 -0.40 -9.00 10.54
CA LYS A 97 0.19 -7.94 11.39
C LYS A 97 -0.36 -7.96 12.82
N LYS A 98 -1.65 -8.25 13.01
CA LYS A 98 -2.30 -8.36 14.32
C LYS A 98 -1.89 -9.62 15.06
N GLU A 99 -1.88 -10.77 14.40
CA GLU A 99 -1.47 -12.05 14.97
C GLU A 99 -0.03 -11.96 15.53
N ASN A 100 0.83 -11.20 14.86
CA ASN A 100 2.19 -10.96 15.33
C ASN A 100 2.28 -10.01 16.55
N ASN A 101 1.24 -9.20 16.78
CA ASN A 101 1.09 -8.34 17.95
C ASN A 101 0.48 -9.11 19.13
N GLU A 102 -0.48 -10.00 18.84
CA GLU A 102 -1.22 -10.80 19.82
C GLU A 102 -0.44 -12.03 20.31
N ASN A 103 0.54 -12.52 19.54
CA ASN A 103 1.51 -13.53 19.97
C ASN A 103 2.64 -12.99 20.86
N ASN A 104 2.54 -11.76 21.37
CA ASN A 104 3.13 -11.51 22.69
C ASN A 104 2.16 -12.10 23.70
N PRO A 105 2.47 -13.24 24.36
CA PRO A 105 1.74 -13.57 25.57
C PRO A 105 1.93 -12.36 26.49
N VAL A 106 0.85 -11.62 26.73
CA VAL A 106 0.75 -10.85 27.96
C VAL A 106 0.74 -11.92 29.03
N THR A 107 1.93 -12.32 29.48
CA THR A 107 2.09 -13.19 30.64
C THR A 107 1.27 -12.52 31.73
N PRO A 108 0.16 -13.10 32.21
CA PRO A 108 -0.45 -12.58 33.41
C PRO A 108 0.62 -12.72 34.49
N THR A 109 1.17 -11.60 34.94
CA THR A 109 2.06 -11.57 36.09
C THR A 109 1.33 -12.31 37.20
N PRO A 110 1.87 -13.42 37.74
CA PRO A 110 1.26 -14.06 38.89
C PRO A 110 1.28 -13.01 39.99
N VAL A 111 0.10 -12.59 40.43
CA VAL A 111 -0.01 -11.80 41.66
C VAL A 111 0.48 -12.70 42.79
N THR A 112 1.70 -12.48 43.25
CA THR A 112 2.24 -13.13 44.45
C THR A 112 1.30 -12.80 45.61
N PRO A 113 0.58 -13.76 46.21
CA PRO A 113 -0.12 -13.48 47.44
C PRO A 113 0.95 -13.22 48.52
N THR A 114 0.97 -11.99 49.03
CA THR A 114 1.71 -11.65 50.25
C THR A 114 1.25 -12.60 51.36
N PRO A 115 2.18 -13.26 52.09
CA PRO A 115 1.80 -14.07 53.23
C PRO A 115 1.31 -13.15 54.35
N VAL A 116 0.05 -13.35 54.75
CA VAL A 116 -0.46 -12.86 56.03
C VAL A 116 0.20 -13.69 57.13
N THR A 117 1.11 -13.05 57.87
CA THR A 117 1.75 -13.60 59.07
C THR A 117 0.72 -13.71 60.20
N PRO A 118 0.69 -14.82 60.98
CA PRO A 118 -0.22 -15.01 62.11
C PRO A 118 0.01 -14.08 63.30
#